data_AF-A0A8K0LH56-F1
#
_entry.id   AF-A0A8K0LH56-F1
#
_cell.length_a   1.000
_cell.length_b   1.000
_cell.length_c   1.000
_cell.angle_alpha   90.00
_cell.angle_beta   90.00
_cell.angle_gamma   90.00
#
_symmetry.space_group_name_H-M   'P 1'
#
loop_
_entity.id
_entity.type
_entity.pdbx_description
1 polymer ?
#
loop_
_entity_poly.entity_id
_entity_poly.type
_entity_poly.pdbx_seq_one_letter_code
_entity_poly.pdbx_strand_id
1 'polypeptide(L)'
;MSPIKPHWAQPSHPHVQEVIVNEAAFTTKSISKTTLPPFGLFAKMDFPPCTVAPEATYATVQTGRDSHLDLNSDLLYINHSCEPSLIFDTASFTITAGPKGLKPGDELTFFYPSTEWYMAQPFTCLCGTPTCRGRIAGARDMTPAQLEGLWLNRHIRDLLEERDATGAAAGGGAGGAGQVNGLGQVNGLKGGSIKAGGGTNGTAVGAGAAGGNGYGTANSASADVSAGAQRRGPTSRELSGEMGGDTSV
;
A
#
# COMPACT_ATOMS: atom_id res chain seq x y z
N MET A 1 -25.19 7.11 -1.80
CA MET A 1 -25.44 7.05 -0.32
C MET A 1 -25.17 8.44 0.22
N SER A 2 -25.94 8.92 1.19
CA SER A 2 -25.69 10.24 1.78
C SER A 2 -24.37 10.26 2.56
N PRO A 3 -23.66 11.40 2.60
CA PRO A 3 -22.49 11.57 3.46
C PRO A 3 -22.84 11.24 4.91
N ILE A 4 -21.95 10.55 5.62
CA ILE A 4 -22.13 10.33 7.06
C ILE A 4 -22.18 11.69 7.76
N LYS A 5 -23.27 11.90 8.47
CA LYS A 5 -23.41 13.02 9.40
C LYS A 5 -22.54 12.71 10.62
N PRO A 6 -21.50 13.50 10.90
CA PRO A 6 -20.64 13.25 12.05
C PRO A 6 -21.45 13.31 13.35
N HIS A 7 -21.29 12.30 14.18
CA HIS A 7 -21.88 12.22 15.52
C HIS A 7 -20.86 12.41 16.64
N TRP A 8 -19.59 12.68 16.30
CA TRP A 8 -18.51 12.99 17.23
C TRP A 8 -18.20 14.49 17.28
N ALA A 9 -17.47 14.91 18.31
CA ALA A 9 -16.97 16.28 18.43
C ALA A 9 -15.89 16.57 17.37
N GLN A 10 -16.05 17.66 16.63
CA GLN A 10 -15.11 18.07 15.58
C GLN A 10 -14.38 19.38 15.93
N PRO A 11 -13.05 19.47 15.69
CA PRO A 11 -12.18 18.36 15.32
C PRO A 11 -11.92 17.42 16.50
N SER A 12 -11.92 16.12 16.24
CA SER A 12 -11.56 15.06 17.20
C SER A 12 -10.07 15.00 17.49
N HIS A 13 -9.23 15.35 16.51
CA HIS A 13 -7.75 15.26 16.57
C HIS A 13 -7.06 16.61 16.27
N PRO A 14 -7.41 17.71 16.99
CA PRO A 14 -7.01 19.08 16.63
C PRO A 14 -5.50 19.32 16.58
N HIS A 15 -4.71 18.50 17.27
CA HIS A 15 -3.27 18.69 17.38
C HIS A 15 -2.47 17.99 16.26
N VAL A 16 -3.05 16.98 15.61
CA VAL A 16 -2.34 16.14 14.64
C VAL A 16 -2.98 16.14 13.25
N GLN A 17 -4.27 16.44 13.15
CA GLN A 17 -5.05 16.37 11.91
C GLN A 17 -5.85 17.66 11.68
N GLU A 18 -5.88 18.10 10.43
CA GLU A 18 -6.82 19.09 9.90
C GLU A 18 -7.63 18.45 8.78
N VAL A 19 -8.96 18.53 8.86
CA VAL A 19 -9.85 18.07 7.79
C VAL A 19 -10.22 19.27 6.93
N ILE A 20 -9.87 19.22 5.65
CA ILE A 20 -10.26 20.22 4.66
C ILE A 20 -11.44 19.67 3.88
N VAL A 21 -12.58 20.36 3.99
CA VAL A 21 -13.80 20.07 3.22
C VAL A 21 -13.87 21.03 2.04
N ASN A 22 -14.11 20.50 0.85
CA ASN A 22 -14.41 21.31 -0.33
C ASN A 22 -15.84 20.99 -0.76
N GLU A 23 -16.77 21.83 -0.31
CA GLU A 23 -18.21 21.69 -0.53
C GLU A 23 -18.58 21.69 -2.01
N ALA A 24 -17.88 22.49 -2.83
CA ALA A 24 -18.17 22.58 -4.26
C ALA A 24 -17.86 21.29 -5.02
N ALA A 25 -16.87 20.53 -4.53
CA ALA A 25 -16.54 19.22 -5.08
C ALA A 25 -17.12 18.06 -4.26
N PHE A 26 -17.72 18.34 -3.09
CA PHE A 26 -18.12 17.35 -2.08
C PHE A 26 -16.96 16.48 -1.52
N THR A 27 -15.72 16.95 -1.69
CA THR A 27 -14.51 16.22 -1.28
C THR A 27 -14.08 16.54 0.14
N THR A 28 -13.40 15.59 0.77
CA THR A 28 -12.63 15.84 1.99
C THR A 28 -11.20 15.35 1.82
N LYS A 29 -10.25 15.99 2.50
CA LYS A 29 -8.88 15.51 2.67
C LYS A 29 -8.36 15.79 4.06
N SER A 30 -7.51 14.93 4.56
CA SER A 30 -6.88 15.08 5.88
C SER A 30 -5.44 15.53 5.71
N ILE A 31 -5.04 16.55 6.46
CA ILE A 31 -3.70 17.16 6.42
C ILE A 31 -3.04 16.99 7.78
N SER A 32 -1.76 16.63 7.78
CA SER A 32 -0.95 16.55 8.99
C SER A 32 -0.71 17.94 9.57
N LYS A 33 -0.83 18.07 10.89
CA LYS A 33 -0.43 19.28 11.63
C LYS A 33 0.88 19.12 12.40
N THR A 34 1.47 17.93 12.35
CA THR A 34 2.61 17.56 13.18
C THR A 34 3.76 16.98 12.36
N THR A 35 4.95 17.01 12.94
CA THR A 35 6.13 16.32 12.42
C THR A 35 6.29 15.01 13.18
N LEU A 36 6.44 13.90 12.46
CA LEU A 36 6.77 12.59 13.05
C LEU A 36 7.97 11.99 12.34
N PRO A 37 8.88 11.32 13.08
CA PRO A 37 9.89 10.47 12.46
C PRO A 37 9.22 9.29 11.75
N PRO A 38 9.95 8.57 10.87
CA PRO A 38 9.48 7.30 10.33
C PRO A 38 8.95 6.37 11.44
N PHE A 39 7.76 5.80 11.23
CA PHE A 39 7.08 4.91 12.19
C PHE A 39 6.72 5.54 13.54
N GLY A 40 6.78 6.87 13.66
CA GLY A 40 6.31 7.58 14.85
C GLY A 40 4.80 7.41 15.06
N LEU A 41 4.36 7.36 16.32
CA LEU A 41 2.94 7.27 16.68
C LEU A 41 2.20 8.54 16.23
N PHE A 42 1.17 8.37 15.38
CA PHE A 42 0.31 9.45 14.92
C PHE A 42 -0.92 9.61 15.80
N ALA A 43 -1.69 8.54 15.98
CA ALA A 43 -2.89 8.52 16.80
C ALA A 43 -3.15 7.11 17.32
N LYS A 44 -3.99 7.01 18.35
CA LYS A 44 -4.58 5.74 18.78
C LYS A 44 -6.03 5.71 18.34
N MET A 45 -6.55 4.50 18.13
CA MET A 45 -7.97 4.28 17.78
C MET A 45 -8.86 4.16 19.03
N ASP A 46 -8.39 4.65 20.18
CA ASP A 46 -9.11 4.64 21.47
C ASP A 46 -9.78 5.97 21.81
N PHE A 47 -9.51 7.05 21.04
CA PHE A 47 -10.09 8.36 21.27
C PHE A 47 -10.37 9.15 19.97
N PRO A 48 -11.61 9.59 19.75
CA PRO A 48 -12.84 9.03 20.29
C PRO A 48 -12.88 7.50 20.17
N PRO A 49 -13.54 6.78 21.10
CA PRO A 49 -13.51 5.32 21.09
C PRO A 49 -14.19 4.77 19.84
N CYS A 50 -13.51 3.84 19.17
CA CYS A 50 -14.11 3.06 18.10
C CYS A 50 -15.22 2.15 18.65
N THR A 51 -16.23 1.87 17.82
CA THR A 51 -17.31 0.93 18.16
C THR A 51 -17.38 -0.18 17.11
N VAL A 52 -17.83 -1.36 17.51
CA VAL A 52 -18.04 -2.47 16.57
C VAL A 52 -19.16 -2.10 15.59
N ALA A 53 -18.85 -2.20 14.30
CA ALA A 53 -19.82 -2.05 13.23
C ALA A 53 -20.40 -3.43 12.90
N PRO A 54 -21.74 -3.56 12.79
CA PRO A 54 -22.37 -4.85 12.48
C PRO A 54 -22.15 -5.28 11.03
N GLU A 55 -21.91 -4.32 10.13
CA GLU A 55 -21.78 -4.54 8.70
C GLU A 55 -20.65 -3.69 8.13
N ALA A 56 -19.98 -4.22 7.11
CA ALA A 56 -18.96 -3.46 6.39
C ALA A 56 -19.60 -2.33 5.58
N THR A 57 -19.12 -1.11 5.77
CA THR A 57 -19.51 0.05 4.97
C THR A 57 -18.28 0.81 4.46
N TYR A 58 -18.49 1.82 3.62
CA TYR A 58 -17.41 2.69 3.16
C TYR A 58 -16.71 3.48 4.29
N ALA A 59 -17.29 3.49 5.49
CA ALA A 59 -16.85 4.28 6.64
C ALA A 59 -16.35 3.46 7.82
N THR A 60 -16.35 2.14 7.66
CA THR A 60 -15.80 1.22 8.66
C THR A 60 -14.40 0.79 8.27
N VAL A 61 -13.62 0.35 9.25
CA VAL A 61 -12.32 -0.29 9.03
C VAL A 61 -12.39 -1.74 9.48
N GLN A 62 -11.99 -2.67 8.62
CA GLN A 62 -11.90 -4.08 8.95
C GLN A 62 -10.74 -4.34 9.94
N THR A 63 -11.04 -5.06 11.02
CA THR A 63 -10.10 -5.36 12.11
C THR A 63 -9.83 -6.85 12.31
N GLY A 64 -10.54 -7.69 11.56
CA GLY A 64 -10.45 -9.14 11.60
C GLY A 64 -11.21 -9.74 10.43
N ARG A 65 -11.28 -11.07 10.34
CA ARG A 65 -11.98 -11.76 9.24
C ARG A 65 -13.40 -11.25 9.04
N ASP A 66 -14.17 -11.21 10.13
CA ASP A 66 -15.60 -10.89 10.13
C ASP A 66 -15.91 -9.72 11.08
N SER A 67 -14.95 -8.83 11.35
CA SER A 67 -15.11 -7.72 12.30
C SER A 67 -14.70 -6.39 11.71
N HIS A 68 -15.54 -5.38 11.95
CA HIS A 68 -15.35 -4.01 11.48
C HIS A 68 -15.56 -3.03 12.65
N LEU A 69 -14.92 -1.87 12.55
CA LEU A 69 -15.08 -0.77 13.51
C LEU A 69 -15.53 0.51 12.81
N ASP A 70 -16.45 1.23 13.45
CA ASP A 70 -16.66 2.66 13.22
C ASP A 70 -15.60 3.45 13.98
N LEU A 71 -14.89 4.34 13.28
CA LEU A 71 -13.81 5.14 13.86
C LEU A 71 -14.30 6.25 14.78
N ASN A 72 -15.56 6.67 14.64
CA ASN A 72 -16.21 7.72 15.44
C ASN A 72 -15.37 9.01 15.57
N SER A 73 -14.58 9.34 14.56
CA SER A 73 -13.59 10.40 14.62
C SER A 73 -13.23 10.88 13.22
N ASP A 74 -12.48 11.99 13.17
CA ASP A 74 -12.01 12.57 11.91
C ASP A 74 -11.02 11.65 11.16
N LEU A 75 -10.52 10.59 11.81
CA LEU A 75 -9.75 9.54 11.15
C LEU A 75 -10.51 8.92 9.97
N LEU A 76 -11.84 9.00 9.95
CA LEU A 76 -12.71 8.64 8.83
C LEU A 76 -12.35 9.36 7.50
N TYR A 77 -11.84 10.59 7.59
CA TYR A 77 -11.53 11.43 6.43
C TYR A 77 -10.11 11.21 5.90
N ILE A 78 -9.39 10.21 6.38
CA ILE A 78 -8.06 9.85 5.87
C ILE A 78 -8.26 9.04 4.60
N ASN A 79 -7.79 9.59 3.47
CA ASN A 79 -8.02 9.03 2.14
C ASN A 79 -7.07 7.88 1.81
N HIS A 80 -7.35 7.21 0.70
CA HIS A 80 -6.47 6.19 0.14
C HIS A 80 -5.24 6.79 -0.56
N SER A 81 -4.09 6.14 -0.40
CA SER A 81 -2.95 6.27 -1.33
C SER A 81 -2.27 4.93 -1.53
N CYS A 82 -1.75 4.70 -2.76
CA CYS A 82 -0.91 3.54 -3.06
C CYS A 82 0.52 3.69 -2.49
N GLU A 83 0.96 4.92 -2.19
CA GLU A 83 2.13 5.20 -1.35
C GLU A 83 1.66 5.98 -0.12
N PRO A 84 1.16 5.28 0.92
CA PRO A 84 0.51 5.93 2.04
C PRO A 84 1.50 6.67 2.96
N SER A 85 1.00 7.71 3.61
CA SER A 85 1.74 8.44 4.65
C SER A 85 1.52 7.86 6.05
N LEU A 86 0.49 7.04 6.24
CA LEU A 86 0.12 6.39 7.49
C LEU A 86 0.00 4.86 7.35
N ILE A 87 0.20 4.18 8.48
CA ILE A 87 -0.03 2.75 8.66
C ILE A 87 -1.10 2.58 9.74
N PHE A 88 -2.18 1.88 9.40
CA PHE A 88 -3.28 1.57 10.33
C PHE A 88 -3.10 0.16 10.87
N ASP A 89 -2.59 0.04 12.09
CA ASP A 89 -2.46 -1.23 12.80
C ASP A 89 -3.66 -1.49 13.68
N THR A 90 -4.59 -2.29 13.17
CA THR A 90 -5.85 -2.61 13.85
C THR A 90 -5.67 -3.66 14.93
N ALA A 91 -4.58 -4.41 14.93
CA ALA A 91 -4.27 -5.36 16.00
C ALA A 91 -3.81 -4.65 17.27
N SER A 92 -3.03 -3.56 17.13
CA SER A 92 -2.58 -2.74 18.25
C SER A 92 -3.45 -1.50 18.52
N PHE A 93 -4.47 -1.25 17.68
CA PHE A 93 -5.30 -0.03 17.73
C PHE A 93 -4.46 1.26 17.63
N THR A 94 -3.42 1.24 16.81
CA THR A 94 -2.53 2.39 16.61
C THR A 94 -2.38 2.77 15.15
N ILE A 95 -2.19 4.07 14.92
CA ILE A 95 -1.85 4.63 13.63
C ILE A 95 -0.45 5.22 13.74
N THR A 96 0.44 4.83 12.82
CA THR A 96 1.82 5.30 12.79
C THR A 96 2.14 5.97 11.46
N ALA A 97 3.17 6.82 11.45
CA ALA A 97 3.70 7.39 10.23
C ALA A 97 4.35 6.30 9.36
N GLY A 98 4.26 6.44 8.05
CA GLY A 98 4.97 5.59 7.10
C GLY A 98 6.49 5.75 7.16
N PRO A 99 7.23 5.05 6.28
CA PRO A 99 8.70 5.06 6.27
C PRO A 99 9.32 6.43 5.96
N LYS A 100 8.55 7.37 5.39
CA LYS A 100 8.98 8.74 5.10
C LYS A 100 8.78 9.71 6.28
N GLY A 101 8.14 9.26 7.37
CA GLY A 101 7.67 10.14 8.45
C GLY A 101 6.53 11.05 8.00
N LEU A 102 6.24 12.09 8.79
CA LEU A 102 5.27 13.15 8.46
C LEU A 102 5.87 14.54 8.71
N LYS A 103 5.41 15.51 7.94
CA LYS A 103 5.58 16.95 8.18
C LYS A 103 4.22 17.64 8.19
N PRO A 104 4.08 18.81 8.83
CA PRO A 104 2.90 19.65 8.68
C PRO A 104 2.65 19.97 7.21
N GLY A 105 1.38 19.84 6.77
CA GLY A 105 0.99 20.04 5.38
C GLY A 105 0.99 18.77 4.52
N ASP A 106 1.60 17.67 4.98
CA ASP A 106 1.52 16.39 4.28
C ASP A 106 0.09 15.85 4.30
N GLU A 107 -0.35 15.27 3.18
CA GLU A 107 -1.65 14.62 3.12
C GLU A 107 -1.60 13.29 3.90
N LEU A 108 -2.56 13.11 4.80
CA LEU A 108 -2.74 11.91 5.59
C LEU A 108 -3.52 10.89 4.74
N THR A 109 -2.85 9.79 4.43
CA THR A 109 -3.42 8.72 3.60
C THR A 109 -2.98 7.36 4.12
N PHE A 110 -3.81 6.34 3.93
CA PHE A 110 -3.42 4.95 4.20
C PHE A 110 -3.80 4.04 3.03
N PHE A 111 -3.16 2.87 2.96
CA PHE A 111 -3.45 1.91 1.91
C PHE A 111 -4.66 1.08 2.32
N TYR A 112 -5.86 1.40 1.84
CA TYR A 112 -7.10 0.71 2.25
C TYR A 112 -7.02 -0.83 2.22
N PRO A 113 -6.43 -1.48 1.19
CA PRO A 113 -6.29 -2.95 1.21
C PRO A 113 -5.35 -3.49 2.30
N SER A 114 -4.66 -2.65 3.08
CA SER A 114 -3.96 -3.08 4.29
C SER A 114 -4.90 -3.47 5.43
N THR A 115 -6.14 -2.97 5.42
CA THR A 115 -7.21 -3.32 6.37
C THR A 115 -8.30 -4.12 5.68
N GLU A 116 -8.70 -3.75 4.45
CA GLU A 116 -9.89 -4.27 3.78
C GLU A 116 -9.62 -5.45 2.84
N TRP A 117 -10.25 -6.59 3.11
CA TRP A 117 -10.25 -7.76 2.24
C TRP A 117 -11.10 -7.53 0.98
N TYR A 118 -12.29 -6.96 1.17
CA TYR A 118 -13.17 -6.47 0.13
C TYR A 118 -13.61 -5.05 0.48
N MET A 119 -13.53 -4.14 -0.49
CA MET A 119 -14.08 -2.79 -0.32
C MET A 119 -15.59 -2.85 -0.49
N ALA A 120 -16.35 -2.43 0.53
CA ALA A 120 -17.80 -2.24 0.41
C ALA A 120 -18.18 -1.38 -0.81
N GLN A 121 -17.30 -0.44 -1.18
CA GLN A 121 -17.40 0.35 -2.40
C GLN A 121 -16.03 0.42 -3.11
N PRO A 122 -15.79 -0.41 -4.13
CA PRO A 122 -14.59 -0.32 -4.95
C PRO A 122 -14.55 0.97 -5.79
N PHE A 123 -13.37 1.53 -6.02
CA PHE A 123 -13.20 2.81 -6.70
C PHE A 123 -11.97 2.87 -7.61
N THR A 124 -11.92 3.85 -8.51
CA THR A 124 -10.73 4.17 -9.31
C THR A 124 -9.82 5.11 -8.52
N CYS A 125 -8.59 4.69 -8.24
CA CYS A 125 -7.63 5.47 -7.47
C CYS A 125 -7.08 6.65 -8.26
N LEU A 126 -6.96 7.79 -7.56
CA LEU A 126 -6.49 9.07 -8.09
C LEU A 126 -5.38 9.64 -7.22
N CYS A 127 -4.68 8.80 -6.44
CA CYS A 127 -3.62 9.26 -5.54
C CYS A 127 -2.43 9.90 -6.29
N GLY A 128 -2.32 9.66 -7.60
CA GLY A 128 -1.29 10.27 -8.45
C GLY A 128 0.13 9.77 -8.20
N THR A 129 0.32 8.73 -7.37
CA THR A 129 1.65 8.18 -7.10
C THR A 129 2.17 7.36 -8.28
N PRO A 130 3.49 7.30 -8.50
CA PRO A 130 4.09 6.52 -9.60
C PRO A 130 3.73 5.02 -9.56
N THR A 131 3.48 4.50 -8.36
CA THR A 131 3.14 3.09 -8.10
C THR A 131 1.64 2.85 -7.94
N CYS A 132 0.80 3.77 -8.43
CA CYS A 132 -0.66 3.66 -8.35
C CYS A 132 -1.18 2.32 -8.90
N ARG A 133 -2.09 1.68 -8.17
CA ARG A 133 -2.67 0.38 -8.51
C ARG A 133 -3.95 0.46 -9.36
N GLY A 134 -4.38 1.67 -9.73
CA GLY A 134 -5.59 1.88 -10.52
C GLY A 134 -6.84 1.60 -9.70
N ARG A 135 -7.59 0.53 -10.00
CA ARG A 135 -8.84 0.23 -9.29
C ARG A 135 -8.56 -0.46 -7.94
N ILE A 136 -9.18 0.04 -6.88
CA ILE A 136 -9.07 -0.51 -5.51
C ILE A 136 -10.37 -1.22 -5.16
N ALA A 137 -10.30 -2.52 -4.88
CA ALA A 137 -11.44 -3.37 -4.56
C ALA A 137 -11.27 -4.19 -3.27
N GLY A 138 -10.14 -4.00 -2.57
CA GLY A 138 -9.75 -4.78 -1.40
C GLY A 138 -8.61 -5.77 -1.73
N ALA A 139 -7.97 -6.31 -0.70
CA ALA A 139 -6.79 -7.15 -0.85
C ALA A 139 -7.07 -8.47 -1.60
N ARG A 140 -8.30 -8.99 -1.52
CA ARG A 140 -8.70 -10.25 -2.18
C ARG A 140 -8.37 -10.27 -3.67
N ASP A 141 -8.54 -9.14 -4.34
CA ASP A 141 -8.45 -9.04 -5.79
C ASP A 141 -7.07 -8.53 -6.26
N MET A 142 -6.09 -8.41 -5.35
CA MET A 142 -4.74 -7.93 -5.64
C MET A 142 -3.73 -9.08 -5.76
N THR A 143 -2.78 -8.94 -6.70
CA THR A 143 -1.67 -9.88 -6.87
C THR A 143 -0.56 -9.63 -5.83
N PRO A 144 0.31 -10.62 -5.55
CA PRO A 144 1.46 -10.43 -4.66
C PRO A 144 2.33 -9.23 -5.04
N ALA A 145 2.59 -9.02 -6.34
CA ALA A 145 3.37 -7.88 -6.83
C ALA A 145 2.68 -6.52 -6.59
N GLN A 146 1.34 -6.49 -6.50
CA GLN A 146 0.60 -5.28 -6.15
C GLN A 146 0.66 -4.95 -4.66
N LEU A 147 0.90 -5.97 -3.81
CA LEU A 147 0.96 -5.84 -2.35
C LEU A 147 2.40 -5.72 -1.81
N GLU A 148 3.40 -6.02 -2.64
CA GLU A 148 4.80 -5.98 -2.25
C GLU A 148 5.24 -4.60 -1.72
N GLY A 149 6.00 -4.63 -0.61
CA GLY A 149 6.52 -3.43 0.04
C GLY A 149 5.50 -2.64 0.88
N LEU A 150 4.25 -3.07 0.92
CA LEU A 150 3.20 -2.46 1.74
C LEU A 150 3.06 -3.20 3.06
N TRP A 151 2.77 -2.44 4.11
CA TRP A 151 2.40 -3.01 5.39
C TRP A 151 0.94 -3.50 5.32
N LEU A 152 0.67 -4.72 5.79
CA LEU A 152 -0.66 -5.34 5.83
C LEU A 152 -0.97 -5.81 7.24
N ASN A 153 -2.21 -5.61 7.68
CA ASN A 153 -2.67 -6.18 8.95
C ASN A 153 -2.58 -7.71 8.92
N ARG A 154 -2.48 -8.31 10.10
CA ARG A 154 -2.40 -9.77 10.26
C ARG A 154 -3.57 -10.48 9.58
N HIS A 155 -4.81 -10.04 9.81
CA HIS A 155 -5.98 -10.71 9.23
C HIS A 155 -5.98 -10.69 7.70
N ILE A 156 -5.45 -9.64 7.07
CA ILE A 156 -5.28 -9.60 5.61
C ILE A 156 -4.26 -10.61 5.13
N ARG A 157 -3.12 -10.74 5.82
CA ARG A 157 -2.11 -11.74 5.48
C ARG A 157 -2.66 -13.17 5.60
N ASP A 158 -3.35 -13.45 6.71
CA ASP A 158 -3.98 -14.75 6.94
C ASP A 158 -5.00 -15.07 5.83
N LEU A 159 -5.82 -14.09 5.42
CA LEU A 159 -6.79 -14.25 4.32
C LEU A 159 -6.13 -14.46 2.94
N LEU A 160 -5.03 -13.75 2.65
CA LEU A 160 -4.26 -13.93 1.42
C LEU A 160 -3.66 -15.34 1.35
N GLU A 161 -3.05 -15.81 2.44
CA GLU A 161 -2.48 -17.15 2.52
C GLU A 161 -3.52 -18.24 2.26
N GLU A 162 -4.72 -18.11 2.83
CA GLU A 162 -5.82 -19.04 2.59
C GLU A 162 -6.33 -19.00 1.13
N ARG A 163 -6.49 -17.80 0.56
CA ARG A 163 -6.87 -17.62 -0.85
C ARG A 163 -5.85 -18.28 -1.78
N ASP A 164 -4.57 -18.09 -1.51
CA ASP A 164 -3.49 -18.58 -2.36
C ASP A 164 -3.31 -20.10 -2.21
N ALA A 165 -3.49 -20.65 -1.01
CA ALA A 165 -3.49 -22.09 -0.77
C ALA A 165 -4.66 -22.80 -1.48
N THR A 166 -5.87 -22.21 -1.43
CA THR A 166 -7.05 -22.76 -2.13
C THR A 166 -6.91 -22.65 -3.65
N GLY A 167 -6.35 -21.56 -4.15
CA GLY A 167 -6.02 -21.40 -5.58
C GLY A 167 -4.98 -22.42 -6.08
N ALA A 168 -3.94 -22.69 -5.29
CA ALA A 168 -2.93 -23.70 -5.63
C ALA A 168 -3.49 -25.13 -5.65
N ALA A 169 -4.36 -25.47 -4.69
CA ALA A 169 -5.02 -26.77 -4.65
C ALA A 169 -5.97 -26.99 -5.85
N ALA A 170 -6.66 -25.94 -6.32
CA ALA A 170 -7.52 -26.02 -7.50
C ALA A 170 -6.73 -26.09 -8.83
N GLY A 171 -5.53 -25.50 -8.90
CA GLY A 171 -4.66 -25.52 -10.08
C GLY A 171 -3.83 -26.80 -10.25
N GLY A 172 -3.71 -27.64 -9.23
CA GLY A 172 -2.90 -28.88 -9.24
C GLY A 172 -3.56 -30.10 -9.88
N GLY A 173 -4.78 -29.98 -10.41
CA GLY A 173 -5.58 -31.11 -10.94
C GLY A 173 -5.27 -31.56 -12.37
N ALA A 174 -4.32 -30.94 -13.08
CA ALA A 174 -4.02 -31.27 -14.46
C ALA A 174 -2.50 -31.35 -14.72
N GLY A 175 -1.86 -32.46 -14.35
CA GLY A 175 -0.49 -32.73 -14.76
C GLY A 175 0.18 -33.93 -14.09
N GLY A 176 0.25 -35.06 -14.81
CA GLY A 176 1.39 -35.98 -14.72
C GLY A 176 1.18 -37.30 -13.97
N ALA A 177 0.46 -38.25 -14.57
CA ALA A 177 0.70 -39.67 -14.33
C ALA A 177 1.88 -40.13 -15.19
N GLY A 178 3.11 -40.00 -14.66
CA GLY A 178 4.32 -40.59 -15.24
C GLY A 178 4.89 -41.63 -14.28
N GLN A 179 4.58 -42.90 -14.54
CA GLN A 179 5.05 -44.06 -13.76
C GLN A 179 6.59 -44.13 -13.71
N VAL A 180 7.10 -44.35 -12.50
CA VAL A 180 8.44 -44.87 -12.25
C VAL A 180 8.43 -46.40 -12.44
N ASN A 181 9.45 -46.95 -13.13
CA ASN A 181 9.78 -48.38 -13.07
C ASN A 181 11.28 -48.62 -13.27
N GLY A 182 11.93 -49.16 -12.22
CA GLY A 182 12.71 -50.41 -12.29
C GLY A 182 14.11 -50.46 -12.91
N LEU A 183 15.12 -50.34 -12.04
CA LEU A 183 16.41 -51.06 -11.93
C LEU A 183 16.90 -51.99 -13.07
N GLY A 184 18.16 -51.82 -13.49
CA GLY A 184 18.94 -52.76 -14.31
C GLY A 184 20.46 -52.50 -14.26
N GLN A 185 21.23 -53.57 -14.27
CA GLN A 185 22.62 -53.74 -13.77
C GLN A 185 23.81 -53.16 -14.57
N VAL A 186 24.91 -53.10 -13.81
CA VAL A 186 26.36 -52.85 -14.01
C VAL A 186 27.11 -53.22 -15.31
N ASN A 187 28.27 -52.53 -15.44
CA ASN A 187 29.63 -52.96 -15.86
C ASN A 187 30.20 -52.47 -17.22
N GLY A 188 31.37 -51.81 -17.17
CA GLY A 188 32.23 -51.58 -18.34
C GLY A 188 33.37 -50.56 -18.12
N LEU A 189 34.59 -51.07 -17.92
CA LEU A 189 35.84 -50.36 -17.63
C LEU A 189 36.45 -49.56 -18.80
N LYS A 190 37.44 -48.72 -18.41
CA LYS A 190 38.60 -48.13 -19.11
C LYS A 190 38.40 -46.64 -19.46
N GLY A 191 39.28 -45.71 -19.10
CA GLY A 191 40.64 -45.80 -18.58
C GLY A 191 41.42 -44.61 -19.14
N GLY A 192 42.17 -43.91 -18.28
CA GLY A 192 43.21 -42.96 -18.67
C GLY A 192 42.82 -41.49 -18.47
N SER A 193 43.63 -40.62 -17.86
CA SER A 193 44.73 -40.73 -16.91
C SER A 193 45.18 -39.29 -16.60
N ILE A 194 45.70 -39.06 -15.38
CA ILE A 194 46.76 -38.12 -14.94
C ILE A 194 46.60 -36.60 -15.23
N LYS A 195 46.96 -35.63 -14.38
CA LYS A 195 47.56 -35.55 -13.03
C LYS A 195 47.51 -34.07 -12.57
N ALA A 196 47.46 -33.86 -11.25
CA ALA A 196 48.17 -32.88 -10.38
C ALA A 196 48.39 -31.43 -10.86
N GLY A 197 48.32 -30.37 -10.06
CA GLY A 197 48.24 -30.10 -8.61
C GLY A 197 47.96 -28.57 -8.49
N GLY A 198 47.71 -27.92 -7.35
CA GLY A 198 48.22 -28.09 -6.00
C GLY A 198 48.80 -26.75 -5.55
N GLY A 199 48.12 -26.04 -4.64
CA GLY A 199 48.61 -24.92 -3.82
C GLY A 199 48.82 -23.57 -4.53
N THR A 200 48.82 -22.39 -3.90
CA THR A 200 48.53 -21.89 -2.54
C THR A 200 48.63 -20.36 -2.63
N ASN A 201 47.87 -19.66 -1.77
CA ASN A 201 48.14 -18.36 -1.11
C ASN A 201 48.88 -17.22 -1.84
N GLY A 202 48.32 -16.01 -1.75
CA GLY A 202 49.09 -14.78 -1.95
C GLY A 202 48.26 -13.50 -1.81
N THR A 203 48.33 -12.89 -0.63
CA THR A 203 47.67 -11.67 -0.21
C THR A 203 48.28 -10.40 -0.84
N ALA A 204 47.41 -9.40 -1.02
CA ALA A 204 47.62 -7.98 -0.72
C ALA A 204 48.27 -7.00 -1.74
N VAL A 205 47.60 -5.84 -1.77
CA VAL A 205 48.03 -4.44 -1.96
C VAL A 205 48.56 -3.92 -3.30
N GLY A 206 47.94 -2.80 -3.72
CA GLY A 206 48.50 -1.88 -4.70
C GLY A 206 47.48 -0.84 -5.17
N ALA A 207 47.42 0.30 -4.49
CA ALA A 207 46.65 1.48 -4.89
C ALA A 207 47.23 2.17 -6.14
N GLY A 208 46.38 2.81 -6.95
CA GLY A 208 46.80 3.68 -8.05
C GLY A 208 45.63 4.52 -8.56
N ALA A 209 45.79 5.83 -8.50
CA ALA A 209 44.76 6.84 -8.72
C ALA A 209 44.81 7.47 -10.13
N ALA A 210 43.68 8.10 -10.49
CA ALA A 210 43.52 9.34 -11.27
C ALA A 210 43.60 9.34 -12.82
N GLY A 211 42.73 10.19 -13.38
CA GLY A 211 42.66 10.64 -14.79
C GLY A 211 41.34 10.18 -15.44
N GLY A 212 40.31 10.99 -15.70
CA GLY A 212 40.27 12.40 -16.08
C GLY A 212 40.15 12.51 -17.60
N ASN A 213 38.94 12.73 -18.13
CA ASN A 213 38.67 13.54 -19.32
C ASN A 213 37.16 13.67 -19.58
N GLY A 214 36.72 14.92 -19.77
CA GLY A 214 35.36 15.30 -20.13
C GLY A 214 35.20 15.60 -21.64
N TYR A 215 34.24 16.49 -21.89
CA TYR A 215 33.66 16.96 -23.17
C TYR A 215 32.51 16.09 -23.72
N GLY A 216 31.35 16.61 -24.13
CA GLY A 216 31.02 18.01 -24.40
C GLY A 216 29.53 18.34 -24.32
N THR A 217 29.34 19.65 -24.20
CA THR A 217 28.14 20.48 -24.16
C THR A 217 27.41 20.56 -25.49
N ALA A 218 26.08 20.69 -25.45
CA ALA A 218 25.34 21.53 -26.39
C ALA A 218 24.07 22.12 -25.73
N ASN A 219 24.09 23.46 -25.60
CA ASN A 219 22.97 24.42 -25.55
C ASN A 219 21.92 24.11 -26.63
N SER A 220 20.65 24.53 -26.62
CA SER A 220 19.90 25.56 -25.89
C SER A 220 18.48 25.53 -26.49
N ALA A 221 17.43 25.75 -25.69
CA ALA A 221 16.22 26.44 -26.16
C ALA A 221 15.34 26.82 -24.97
N SER A 222 15.30 28.12 -24.68
CA SER A 222 14.31 28.76 -23.82
C SER A 222 12.95 28.74 -24.50
N ALA A 223 11.91 28.34 -23.78
CA ALA A 223 10.53 28.69 -24.09
C ALA A 223 9.75 28.85 -22.78
N ASP A 224 9.36 30.10 -22.53
CA ASP A 224 8.38 30.56 -21.55
C ASP A 224 6.99 30.01 -21.91
N VAL A 225 6.36 29.23 -21.00
CA VAL A 225 4.91 29.03 -20.96
C VAL A 225 4.45 28.79 -19.52
N SER A 226 3.95 29.86 -18.91
CA SER A 226 2.71 29.92 -18.11
C SER A 226 2.57 29.05 -16.84
N ALA A 227 2.45 29.76 -15.73
CA ALA A 227 1.82 29.30 -14.49
C ALA A 227 0.45 28.65 -14.78
N GLY A 228 0.34 27.38 -14.42
CA GLY A 228 -0.91 26.62 -14.46
C GLY A 228 -0.78 25.46 -13.49
N ALA A 229 -1.00 25.73 -12.19
CA ALA A 229 -1.17 24.68 -11.20
C ALA A 229 -2.27 23.74 -11.70
N GLN A 230 -1.86 22.53 -12.10
CA GLN A 230 -2.75 21.52 -12.67
C GLN A 230 -3.89 21.26 -11.69
N ARG A 231 -5.11 21.31 -12.25
CA ARG A 231 -6.36 21.02 -11.57
C ARG A 231 -6.22 19.70 -10.81
N ARG A 232 -6.29 19.73 -9.48
CA ARG A 232 -6.52 18.52 -8.68
C ARG A 232 -7.93 18.05 -9.04
N GLY A 233 -8.02 16.92 -9.74
CA GLY A 233 -9.28 16.28 -10.05
C GLY A 233 -10.04 15.86 -8.78
N PRO A 234 -11.35 15.54 -8.91
CA PRO A 234 -12.18 15.01 -7.82
C PRO A 234 -11.48 13.85 -7.12
N THR A 235 -11.74 13.69 -5.82
CA THR A 235 -11.06 12.63 -5.03
C THR A 235 -11.49 11.24 -5.50
N SER A 236 -10.70 10.24 -5.13
CA SER A 236 -11.00 8.83 -5.48
C SER A 236 -12.36 8.37 -4.94
N ARG A 237 -12.89 9.06 -3.92
CA ARG A 237 -14.23 8.87 -3.37
C ARG A 237 -15.31 9.14 -4.43
N GLU A 238 -15.25 10.30 -5.08
CA GLU A 238 -16.34 10.79 -5.96
C GLU A 238 -16.37 10.20 -7.37
N LEU A 239 -15.19 9.93 -7.97
CA LEU A 239 -15.15 9.37 -9.33
C LEU A 239 -15.67 7.93 -9.42
N SER A 240 -15.95 7.28 -8.28
CA SER A 240 -16.65 5.99 -8.22
C SER A 240 -18.14 6.05 -8.59
N GLY A 241 -18.69 7.25 -8.86
CA GLY A 241 -20.10 7.43 -9.23
C GLY A 241 -21.03 7.74 -8.06
N GLU A 242 -20.58 8.53 -7.08
CA GLU A 242 -21.36 8.80 -5.86
C GLU A 242 -22.12 10.14 -5.80
N MET A 243 -22.14 10.97 -6.86
CA MET A 243 -22.85 12.26 -6.79
C MET A 243 -23.82 12.48 -7.97
N GLY A 244 -24.85 11.63 -8.04
CA GLY A 244 -26.02 11.87 -8.87
C GLY A 244 -27.29 11.42 -8.14
N GLY A 245 -28.07 12.37 -7.62
CA GLY A 245 -29.42 12.10 -7.12
C GLY A 245 -29.85 12.95 -5.92
N ASP A 246 -30.51 14.06 -6.25
CA ASP A 246 -31.62 14.69 -5.53
C ASP A 246 -31.39 15.36 -4.17
N THR A 247 -31.24 16.68 -4.24
CA THR A 247 -31.72 17.63 -3.21
C THR A 247 -33.24 17.73 -3.25
N SER A 248 -33.90 17.27 -2.20
CA SER A 248 -35.24 17.68 -1.76
C SER A 248 -35.40 17.14 -0.33
N VAL A 249 -35.65 17.89 0.73
CA VAL A 249 -36.26 19.20 1.00
C VAL A 249 -35.66 19.77 2.29
#